data_AF-A0A2G8SMG2-F1
#
_entry.id   AF-A0A2G8SMG2-F1
#
_cell.length_a   1.000
_cell.length_b   1.000
_cell.length_c   1.000
_cell.angle_alpha   90.00
_cell.angle_beta   90.00
_cell.angle_gamma   90.00
#
_symmetry.space_group_name_H-M   'P 1'
#
loop_
_entity.id
_entity.type
_entity.pdbx_description
1 polymer ?
#
loop_
_entity_poly.entity_id
_entity_poly.type
_entity_poly.pdbx_seq_one_letter_code
_entity_poly.pdbx_strand_id
1 'polypeptide(L)'
;MVQRIDLGAREQRFVLLDDTYVLVLPQHHDSGAHSDSEPHLTVFRLSPSSPSSPICVFQLPSVTLRPGEIIAGRSMCTSRHPPVPEGHFHDDPSMSMVVLMHYINIETQSHPIRCRVSHLLIPCAALLAQIRAVFDSNPDPLAPPRLVPWRDWGPHRSLRLVLPVHPHPDHISDYLSLIPYGSRMPVVTFDDPGCTRASVYVFDINPLVVRHALHTLASQSESGESTTATAIVEDVEAVLPGVVDPENSAIPFVVYRFGIPLPAVERPTWRVIQAVRMSMTGFTVTFGLGLRETDHTWTV
;
A
#
# COMPACT_ATOMS: atom_id res chain seq x y z
N MET A 1 29.12 -1.04 19.63
CA MET A 1 28.13 -1.28 20.71
C MET A 1 26.80 -1.53 20.01
N VAL A 2 26.18 -2.70 20.20
CA VAL A 2 24.88 -3.04 19.57
C VAL A 2 23.79 -2.66 20.55
N GLN A 3 22.85 -1.83 20.11
CA GLN A 3 21.68 -1.47 20.89
C GLN A 3 20.49 -2.35 20.50
N ARG A 4 19.71 -2.75 21.49
CA ARG A 4 18.50 -3.55 21.32
C ARG A 4 17.28 -2.69 21.68
N ILE A 5 16.31 -2.67 20.79
CA ILE A 5 14.97 -2.16 21.10
C ILE A 5 14.19 -3.37 21.63
N ASP A 6 13.76 -3.30 22.89
CA ASP A 6 12.87 -4.32 23.45
C ASP A 6 11.43 -3.99 23.03
N LEU A 7 10.91 -4.81 22.13
CA LEU A 7 9.55 -4.73 21.65
C LEU A 7 8.59 -5.51 22.56
N GLY A 8 9.09 -6.24 23.56
CA GLY A 8 8.31 -7.16 24.37
C GLY A 8 8.06 -8.48 23.66
N ALA A 9 7.26 -9.35 24.31
CA ALA A 9 7.05 -10.73 23.87
C ALA A 9 5.93 -10.92 22.82
N ARG A 10 5.27 -9.84 22.39
CA ARG A 10 4.14 -9.92 21.45
C ARG A 10 4.63 -9.91 20.00
N GLU A 11 3.87 -10.56 19.12
CA GLU A 11 4.15 -10.53 17.70
C GLU A 11 3.96 -9.11 17.14
N GLN A 12 4.96 -8.63 16.40
CA GLN A 12 5.01 -7.28 15.87
C GLN A 12 5.55 -7.28 14.45
N ARG A 13 5.01 -6.38 13.64
CA ARG A 13 5.53 -6.06 12.31
C ARG A 13 6.31 -4.77 12.41
N PHE A 14 7.48 -4.73 11.82
CA PHE A 14 8.29 -3.53 11.77
C PHE A 14 8.79 -3.25 10.37
N VAL A 15 8.96 -1.97 10.07
CA VAL A 15 9.56 -1.51 8.82
C VAL A 15 10.50 -0.34 9.08
N LEU A 16 11.57 -0.26 8.31
CA LEU A 16 12.47 0.88 8.33
C LEU A 16 11.84 2.04 7.56
N LEU A 17 11.66 3.17 8.24
CA LEU A 17 11.23 4.41 7.60
C LEU A 17 12.42 5.11 6.94
N ASP A 18 13.61 4.98 7.49
CA ASP A 18 14.92 5.36 6.95
C ASP A 18 16.01 4.73 7.82
N ASP A 19 17.25 5.18 7.68
CA ASP A 19 18.39 4.68 8.46
C ASP A 19 18.34 5.13 9.94
N THR A 20 17.38 5.98 10.30
CA THR A 20 17.24 6.60 11.63
C THR A 20 16.00 6.15 12.37
N TYR A 21 14.93 5.74 11.68
CA TYR A 21 13.64 5.46 12.30
C TYR A 21 13.07 4.10 11.88
N VAL A 22 12.51 3.39 12.85
CA VAL A 22 11.74 2.17 12.64
C VAL A 22 10.30 2.40 13.09
N LEU A 23 9.38 1.93 12.26
CA LEU A 23 7.95 1.91 12.54
C LEU A 23 7.55 0.52 12.98
N VAL A 24 6.70 0.46 14.01
CA VAL A 24 6.29 -0.79 14.66
C VAL A 24 4.78 -0.83 14.76
N LEU A 25 4.21 -1.92 14.27
CA LEU A 25 2.79 -2.24 14.29
C LEU A 25 2.56 -3.51 15.12
N PRO A 26 1.79 -3.43 16.22
CA PRO A 26 1.36 -4.61 16.97
C PRO A 26 0.47 -5.55 16.12
N GLN A 27 0.75 -6.85 16.12
CA GLN A 27 0.00 -7.82 15.31
C GLN A 27 -1.23 -8.40 16.02
N HIS A 28 -1.24 -8.40 17.36
CA HIS A 28 -2.38 -8.90 18.15
C HIS A 28 -3.07 -7.79 18.93
N HIS A 29 -4.38 -7.74 18.76
CA HIS A 29 -5.27 -7.26 19.80
C HIS A 29 -5.31 -8.30 20.91
N ASP A 30 -5.18 -7.87 22.16
CA ASP A 30 -5.54 -8.73 23.28
C ASP A 30 -7.00 -9.14 23.08
N SER A 31 -7.21 -10.43 22.78
CA SER A 31 -8.49 -11.09 22.52
C SER A 31 -9.42 -11.13 23.75
N GLY A 32 -9.22 -10.23 24.71
CA GLY A 32 -9.97 -10.13 25.96
C GLY A 32 -10.89 -8.91 26.07
N ALA A 33 -10.89 -7.98 25.11
CA ALA A 33 -11.83 -6.86 25.14
C ALA A 33 -12.19 -6.41 23.73
N HIS A 34 -13.49 -6.15 23.53
CA HIS A 34 -14.09 -5.42 22.42
C HIS A 34 -13.54 -3.99 22.30
N SER A 35 -12.23 -3.85 22.11
CA SER A 35 -11.62 -2.55 21.86
C SER A 35 -11.74 -2.28 20.37
N ASP A 36 -12.78 -1.51 20.01
CA ASP A 36 -13.03 -0.96 18.66
C ASP A 36 -11.92 0.02 18.19
N SER A 37 -10.78 0.09 18.90
CA SER A 37 -9.70 1.02 18.59
C SER A 37 -8.67 0.36 17.68
N GLU A 38 -8.27 1.04 16.60
CA GLU A 38 -7.14 0.57 15.79
C GLU A 38 -5.83 0.59 16.60
N PRO A 39 -4.92 -0.37 16.39
CA PRO A 39 -3.61 -0.32 16.99
C PRO A 39 -2.89 0.94 16.52
N HIS A 40 -2.07 1.51 17.39
CA HIS A 40 -1.27 2.65 17.00
C HIS A 40 0.03 2.21 16.32
N LEU A 41 0.51 3.05 15.39
CA LEU A 41 1.82 2.87 14.77
C LEU A 41 2.88 3.56 15.62
N THR A 42 3.81 2.79 16.17
CA THR A 42 4.80 3.27 17.14
C THR A 42 6.13 3.56 16.44
N VAL A 43 6.79 4.68 16.77
CA VAL A 43 8.06 5.08 16.16
C VAL A 43 9.19 4.97 17.16
N PHE A 44 10.27 4.31 16.76
CA PHE A 44 11.52 4.27 17.52
C PHE A 44 12.67 4.89 16.73
N ARG A 45 13.64 5.43 17.45
CA ARG A 45 14.89 5.93 16.89
C ARG A 45 15.96 4.84 16.91
N LEU A 46 16.64 4.67 15.79
CA LEU A 46 17.85 3.89 15.64
C LEU A 46 19.04 4.82 15.93
N SER A 47 19.44 4.94 17.19
CA SER A 47 20.61 5.73 17.56
C SER A 47 21.25 5.18 18.83
N PRO A 48 22.56 4.89 18.85
CA PRO A 48 23.25 4.24 19.97
C PRO A 48 23.18 5.01 21.29
N SER A 49 22.84 6.30 21.25
CA SER A 49 22.70 7.19 22.41
C SER A 49 21.25 7.46 22.82
N SER A 50 20.27 6.94 22.11
CA SER A 50 18.85 7.18 22.41
C SER A 50 18.30 6.09 23.32
N PRO A 51 17.46 6.41 24.32
CA PRO A 51 16.78 5.37 25.10
C PRO A 51 15.93 4.48 24.19
N SER A 52 15.69 3.23 24.59
CA SER A 52 14.83 2.28 23.85
C SER A 52 13.33 2.64 23.91
N SER A 53 13.00 3.87 24.28
CA SER A 53 11.63 4.36 24.38
C SER A 53 11.11 4.81 23.02
N PRO A 54 9.79 4.71 22.79
CA PRO A 54 9.18 5.26 21.58
C PRO A 54 9.26 6.79 21.56
N ILE A 55 9.48 7.36 20.38
CA ILE A 55 9.49 8.82 20.17
C ILE A 55 8.05 9.34 20.20
N CYS A 56 7.20 8.72 19.39
CA CYS A 56 5.82 9.08 19.22
C CYS A 56 5.01 7.88 18.73
N VAL A 57 3.70 8.06 18.78
CA VAL A 57 2.72 7.04 18.46
C VAL A 57 1.68 7.68 17.55
N PHE A 58 1.54 7.17 16.33
CA PHE A 58 0.58 7.65 15.35
C PHE A 58 -0.75 6.91 15.51
N GLN A 59 -1.82 7.67 15.70
CA GLN A 59 -3.17 7.12 15.64
C GLN A 59 -3.54 6.81 14.19
N LEU A 60 -4.03 5.59 13.95
CA LEU A 60 -4.49 5.13 12.64
C LEU A 60 -6.00 5.35 12.47
N PRO A 61 -6.49 5.51 11.23
CA PRO A 61 -7.92 5.61 10.96
C PRO A 61 -8.58 4.25 11.12
N SER A 62 -9.77 4.23 11.74
CA SER A 62 -10.61 3.03 11.80
C SER A 62 -10.88 2.46 10.41
N VAL A 63 -10.90 1.14 10.30
CA VAL A 63 -11.34 0.46 9.08
C VAL A 63 -12.84 0.26 9.14
N THR A 64 -13.55 0.77 8.13
CA THR A 64 -15.00 0.59 8.00
C THR A 64 -15.30 -0.87 7.65
N LEU A 65 -15.92 -1.60 8.58
CA LEU A 65 -16.34 -2.99 8.43
C LEU A 65 -17.82 -3.06 8.08
N ARG A 66 -18.16 -3.91 7.10
CA ARG A 66 -19.55 -4.26 6.78
C ARG A 66 -20.07 -5.26 7.81
N PRO A 67 -21.40 -5.41 7.96
CA PRO A 67 -21.96 -6.43 8.83
C PRO A 67 -21.41 -7.83 8.52
N GLY A 68 -20.87 -8.51 9.54
CA GLY A 68 -20.25 -9.83 9.41
C GLY A 68 -18.80 -9.83 8.91
N GLU A 69 -18.18 -8.66 8.70
CA GLU A 69 -16.75 -8.56 8.43
C GLU A 69 -15.93 -8.48 9.72
N ILE A 70 -14.78 -9.15 9.72
CA ILE A 70 -13.78 -9.10 10.79
C ILE A 70 -12.38 -8.87 10.20
N ILE A 71 -11.52 -8.18 10.96
CA ILE A 71 -10.10 -8.06 10.62
C ILE A 71 -9.41 -9.36 11.01
N ALA A 72 -9.05 -10.17 10.01
CA ALA A 72 -8.37 -11.44 10.19
C ALA A 72 -6.85 -11.30 10.38
N GLY A 73 -6.27 -10.20 9.88
CA GLY A 73 -4.84 -9.97 10.00
C GLY A 73 -4.45 -8.55 9.62
N ARG A 74 -3.26 -8.16 10.07
CA ARG A 74 -2.62 -6.91 9.70
C ARG A 74 -1.21 -7.18 9.21
N SER A 75 -0.78 -6.43 8.20
CA SER A 75 0.59 -6.45 7.70
C SER A 75 1.04 -5.04 7.36
N MET A 76 2.34 -4.86 7.29
CA MET A 76 2.95 -3.59 6.95
C MET A 76 4.19 -3.85 6.10
N CYS A 77 4.31 -3.12 5.00
CA CYS A 77 5.52 -3.13 4.19
C CYS A 77 5.91 -1.69 3.81
N THR A 78 7.09 -1.55 3.22
CA THR A 78 7.50 -0.31 2.58
C THR A 78 7.64 -0.56 1.10
N SER A 79 7.47 0.49 0.32
CA SER A 79 7.80 0.49 -1.11
C SER A 79 9.29 0.74 -1.38
N ARG A 80 10.13 0.74 -0.33
CA ARG A 80 11.59 0.72 -0.49
C ARG A 80 12.01 -0.71 -0.66
N HIS A 81 12.33 -1.07 -1.89
CA HIS A 81 13.05 -2.29 -2.14
C HIS A 81 14.53 -2.08 -1.82
N PRO A 82 15.21 -3.09 -1.25
CA PRO A 82 16.65 -3.01 -1.06
C PRO A 82 17.29 -2.69 -2.41
N PRO A 83 18.33 -1.84 -2.43
CA PRO A 83 19.02 -1.51 -3.67
C PRO A 83 19.41 -2.81 -4.36
N VAL A 84 19.00 -2.97 -5.62
CA VAL A 84 19.52 -4.05 -6.45
C VAL A 84 21.04 -3.88 -6.42
N PRO A 85 21.83 -4.90 -6.02
CA PRO A 85 23.28 -4.73 -5.79
C PRO A 85 24.03 -4.16 -7.01
N GLU A 86 23.45 -4.30 -8.19
CA GLU A 86 23.98 -3.86 -9.49
C GLU A 86 23.31 -2.58 -10.02
N GLY A 87 22.35 -2.01 -9.29
CA GLY A 87 21.62 -0.81 -9.67
C GLY A 87 22.43 0.46 -9.41
N HIS A 88 22.74 1.21 -10.47
CA HIS A 88 23.43 2.50 -10.37
C HIS A 88 22.54 3.66 -9.89
N PHE A 89 21.23 3.41 -9.74
CA PHE A 89 20.25 4.40 -9.29
C PHE A 89 19.54 3.89 -8.04
N HIS A 90 19.37 4.80 -7.08
CA HIS A 90 18.57 4.58 -5.89
C HIS A 90 17.38 5.51 -5.94
N ASP A 91 16.21 4.98 -5.62
CA ASP A 91 15.04 5.82 -5.40
C ASP A 91 15.30 6.81 -4.29
N ASP A 92 14.76 8.02 -4.44
CA ASP A 92 14.69 8.97 -3.35
C ASP A 92 13.83 8.35 -2.22
N PRO A 93 14.42 8.06 -1.04
CA PRO A 93 13.71 7.49 0.09
C PRO A 93 12.50 8.35 0.51
N SER A 94 12.55 9.66 0.25
CA SER A 94 11.47 10.60 0.58
C SER A 94 10.19 10.35 -0.24
N MET A 95 10.32 9.72 -1.40
CA MET A 95 9.23 9.42 -2.33
C MET A 95 8.62 8.04 -2.12
N SER A 96 9.17 7.26 -1.18
CA SER A 96 8.62 5.98 -0.79
C SER A 96 7.38 6.14 0.09
N MET A 97 6.69 5.02 0.32
CA MET A 97 5.54 4.94 1.19
C MET A 97 5.59 3.70 2.07
N VAL A 98 4.92 3.80 3.20
CA VAL A 98 4.52 2.67 4.04
C VAL A 98 3.13 2.26 3.60
N VAL A 99 2.94 0.96 3.40
CA VAL A 99 1.64 0.38 3.08
C VAL A 99 1.20 -0.47 4.25
N LEU A 100 0.13 -0.03 4.90
CA LEU A 100 -0.55 -0.80 5.94
C LEU A 100 -1.68 -1.60 5.31
N MET A 101 -1.69 -2.90 5.56
CA MET A 101 -2.68 -3.84 5.02
C MET A 101 -3.54 -4.38 6.15
N HIS A 102 -4.86 -4.30 6.00
CA HIS A 102 -5.83 -5.00 6.82
C HIS A 102 -6.53 -6.07 5.97
N TYR A 103 -6.33 -7.33 6.33
CA TYR A 103 -7.02 -8.47 5.73
C TYR A 103 -8.37 -8.64 6.42
N ILE A 104 -9.44 -8.51 5.63
CA ILE A 104 -10.81 -8.50 6.13
C ILE A 104 -11.52 -9.73 5.59
N ASN A 105 -11.99 -10.59 6.50
CA ASN A 105 -12.75 -11.79 6.18
C ASN A 105 -14.23 -11.55 6.46
N ILE A 106 -15.10 -12.23 5.71
CA ILE A 106 -16.53 -12.31 6.01
C ILE A 106 -16.78 -13.62 6.75
N GLU A 107 -17.41 -13.57 7.93
CA GLU A 107 -17.65 -14.72 8.83
C GLU A 107 -18.60 -15.81 8.27
N THR A 108 -19.04 -15.71 7.02
CA THR A 108 -20.00 -16.66 6.44
C THR A 108 -19.36 -18.01 6.12
N GLN A 109 -20.06 -19.10 6.48
CA GLN A 109 -19.64 -20.51 6.27
C GLN A 109 -19.62 -20.98 4.80
N SER A 110 -19.90 -20.12 3.82
CA SER A 110 -19.87 -20.49 2.40
C SER A 110 -18.46 -20.35 1.85
N HIS A 111 -17.84 -21.46 1.44
CA HIS A 111 -16.67 -21.43 0.57
C HIS A 111 -17.08 -20.95 -0.85
N PRO A 112 -16.27 -20.13 -1.52
CA PRO A 112 -15.01 -19.52 -1.06
C PRO A 112 -15.25 -18.34 -0.10
N ILE A 113 -14.39 -18.19 0.90
CA ILE A 113 -14.44 -17.06 1.84
C ILE A 113 -14.22 -15.79 1.03
N ARG A 114 -15.23 -14.91 0.99
CA ARG A 114 -15.07 -13.59 0.38
C ARG A 114 -14.22 -12.75 1.31
N CYS A 115 -13.03 -12.39 0.84
CA CYS A 115 -12.09 -11.55 1.57
C CYS A 115 -11.78 -10.28 0.77
N ARG A 116 -11.53 -9.19 1.47
CA ARG A 116 -10.99 -7.95 0.91
C ARG A 116 -9.79 -7.48 1.71
N VAL A 117 -8.94 -6.67 1.10
CA VAL A 117 -7.78 -6.05 1.74
C VAL A 117 -7.92 -4.55 1.65
N SER A 118 -7.82 -3.89 2.80
CA SER A 118 -7.65 -2.44 2.88
C SER A 118 -6.17 -2.11 2.87
N HIS A 119 -5.71 -1.31 1.91
CA HIS A 119 -4.36 -0.80 1.81
C HIS A 119 -4.36 0.70 2.13
N LEU A 120 -3.79 1.09 3.27
CA LEU A 120 -3.54 2.49 3.59
C LEU A 120 -2.12 2.86 3.15
N LEU A 121 -2.02 3.69 2.11
CA LEU A 121 -0.80 4.20 1.53
C LEU A 121 -0.40 5.49 2.24
N ILE A 122 0.77 5.49 2.87
CA ILE A 122 1.28 6.60 3.67
C ILE A 122 2.66 7.02 3.14
N PRO A 123 2.81 8.19 2.51
CA PRO A 123 4.12 8.71 2.13
C PRO A 123 5.06 8.78 3.32
N CYS A 124 6.29 8.28 3.16
CA CYS A 124 7.31 8.33 4.20
C CYS A 124 7.59 9.77 4.64
N ALA A 125 7.59 10.72 3.70
CA ALA A 125 7.74 12.14 3.99
C ALA A 125 6.68 12.70 4.96
N ALA A 126 5.44 12.18 4.93
CA ALA A 126 4.38 12.61 5.83
C ALA A 126 4.68 12.19 7.28
N LEU A 127 5.14 10.95 7.49
CA LEU A 127 5.54 10.43 8.80
C LEU A 127 6.79 11.16 9.32
N LEU A 128 7.80 11.35 8.47
CA LEU A 128 9.03 12.05 8.82
C LEU A 128 8.79 13.51 9.22
N ALA A 129 7.87 14.21 8.53
CA ALA A 129 7.50 15.57 8.90
C ALA A 129 6.91 15.65 10.31
N GLN A 130 6.08 14.68 10.70
CA GLN A 130 5.51 14.62 12.05
C GLN A 130 6.58 14.28 13.10
N ILE A 131 7.45 13.31 12.81
CA ILE A 131 8.57 12.97 13.71
C ILE A 131 9.44 14.20 13.97
N ARG A 132 9.77 14.97 12.93
CA ARG A 132 10.51 16.24 13.07
C ARG A 132 9.76 17.26 13.92
N ALA A 133 8.46 17.45 13.69
CA ALA A 133 7.64 18.35 14.49
C ALA A 133 7.58 17.94 15.99
N VAL A 134 7.67 16.64 16.30
CA VAL A 134 7.81 16.16 17.68
C VAL A 134 9.16 16.58 18.26
N PHE A 135 10.27 16.45 17.53
CA PHE A 135 11.58 16.88 18.00
C PHE A 135 11.69 18.39 18.17
N ASP A 136 11.14 19.18 17.24
CA ASP A 136 11.17 20.64 17.31
C ASP A 136 10.41 21.19 18.52
N SER A 137 9.48 20.40 19.07
CA SER A 137 8.80 20.73 20.33
C SER A 137 9.64 20.49 21.59
N ASN A 138 10.91 20.07 21.44
CA ASN A 138 11.88 19.77 22.50
C ASN A 138 11.29 18.88 23.61
N PRO A 139 10.91 17.63 23.28
CA PRO A 139 10.18 16.76 24.19
C PRO A 139 11.07 16.37 25.38
N ASP A 140 10.48 16.38 26.58
CA ASP A 140 11.12 15.83 27.77
C ASP A 140 11.43 14.33 27.54
N PRO A 141 12.70 13.89 27.65
CA PRO A 141 13.10 12.50 27.43
C PRO A 141 12.41 11.49 28.37
N LEU A 142 11.87 11.96 29.51
CA LEU A 142 11.17 11.13 30.49
C LEU A 142 9.65 11.13 30.28
N ALA A 143 9.13 11.98 29.38
CA ALA A 143 7.70 12.03 29.09
C ALA A 143 7.24 10.76 28.33
N PRO A 144 5.96 10.38 28.48
CA PRO A 144 5.38 9.33 27.67
C PRO A 144 5.46 9.67 26.16
N PRO A 145 5.48 8.66 25.28
CA PRO A 145 5.49 8.88 23.85
C PRO A 145 4.35 9.79 23.41
N ARG A 146 4.65 10.78 22.58
CA ARG A 146 3.64 11.72 22.09
C ARG A 146 2.65 11.01 21.17
N LEU A 147 1.36 11.03 21.52
CA LEU A 147 0.30 10.62 20.62
C LEU A 147 0.10 11.68 19.53
N VAL A 148 0.08 11.26 18.27
CA VAL A 148 -0.21 12.09 17.10
C VAL A 148 -1.57 11.66 16.53
N PRO A 149 -2.67 12.40 16.82
CA PRO A 149 -4.02 12.06 16.41
C PRO A 149 -4.18 11.97 14.89
N TRP A 150 -4.99 11.02 14.39
CA TRP A 150 -5.18 10.78 12.97
C TRP A 150 -5.52 12.07 12.20
N ARG A 151 -6.48 12.83 12.72
CA ARG A 151 -6.96 14.10 12.17
C ARG A 151 -5.86 15.13 11.90
N ASP A 152 -4.74 15.06 12.61
CA ASP A 152 -3.66 16.06 12.53
C ASP A 152 -2.63 15.73 11.43
N TRP A 153 -2.52 14.47 11.01
CA TRP A 153 -1.49 14.04 10.06
C TRP A 153 -1.98 13.21 8.88
N GLY A 154 -3.12 12.54 9.01
CA GLY A 154 -3.56 11.46 8.14
C GLY A 154 -4.41 11.87 6.94
N PRO A 155 -5.63 12.42 7.14
CA PRO A 155 -6.67 12.49 6.09
C PRO A 155 -6.21 13.06 4.75
N HIS A 156 -5.37 14.11 4.76
CA HIS A 156 -4.89 14.79 3.56
C HIS A 156 -3.53 14.29 3.06
N ARG A 157 -2.95 13.27 3.71
CA ARG A 157 -1.60 12.78 3.45
C ARG A 157 -1.56 11.27 3.28
N SER A 158 -2.69 10.62 3.11
CA SER A 158 -2.78 9.17 2.88
C SER A 158 -3.88 8.85 1.89
N LEU A 159 -3.70 7.74 1.18
CA LEU A 159 -4.72 7.18 0.29
C LEU A 159 -5.09 5.79 0.80
N ARG A 160 -6.37 5.48 0.93
CA ARG A 160 -6.82 4.12 1.24
C ARG A 160 -7.48 3.47 0.02
N LEU A 161 -7.00 2.28 -0.31
CA LEU A 161 -7.55 1.43 -1.37
C LEU A 161 -8.20 0.19 -0.76
N VAL A 162 -9.40 -0.15 -1.19
CA VAL A 162 -10.15 -1.33 -0.77
C VAL A 162 -10.25 -2.29 -1.95
N LEU A 163 -9.58 -3.43 -1.85
CA LEU A 163 -9.45 -4.37 -2.97
C LEU A 163 -10.04 -5.73 -2.60
N PRO A 164 -10.77 -6.40 -3.50
CA PRO A 164 -11.09 -7.81 -3.29
C PRO A 164 -9.79 -8.63 -3.29
N VAL A 165 -9.69 -9.66 -2.43
CA VAL A 165 -8.56 -10.60 -2.46
C VAL A 165 -8.55 -11.37 -3.78
N HIS A 166 -9.74 -11.73 -4.26
CA HIS A 166 -9.95 -12.37 -5.56
C HIS A 166 -10.57 -11.34 -6.51
N PRO A 167 -9.81 -10.75 -7.44
CA PRO A 167 -10.33 -9.77 -8.39
C PRO A 167 -11.35 -10.35 -9.39
N HIS A 168 -11.52 -11.67 -9.44
CA HIS A 168 -12.55 -12.35 -10.23
C HIS A 168 -13.07 -13.61 -9.50
N PRO A 169 -14.37 -13.98 -9.63
CA PRO A 169 -14.91 -15.21 -9.03
C PRO A 169 -14.18 -16.50 -9.42
N ASP A 170 -13.68 -16.55 -10.66
CA ASP A 170 -12.91 -17.68 -11.19
C ASP A 170 -11.39 -17.54 -10.96
N HIS A 171 -10.93 -16.53 -10.22
CA HIS A 171 -9.53 -16.39 -9.86
C HIS A 171 -9.20 -17.36 -8.72
N ILE A 172 -8.42 -18.41 -9.05
CA ILE A 172 -8.14 -19.55 -8.17
C ILE A 172 -6.95 -19.29 -7.22
N SER A 173 -6.31 -18.10 -7.26
CA SER A 173 -5.20 -17.85 -6.34
C SER A 173 -5.73 -17.56 -4.94
N ASP A 174 -5.23 -18.29 -3.96
CA ASP A 174 -5.48 -17.99 -2.54
C ASP A 174 -4.85 -16.65 -2.10
N TYR A 175 -3.94 -16.09 -2.90
CA TYR A 175 -3.35 -14.78 -2.65
C TYR A 175 -2.94 -14.05 -3.94
N LEU A 176 -3.14 -12.73 -3.97
CA LEU A 176 -2.56 -11.82 -4.96
C LEU A 176 -1.61 -10.86 -4.23
N SER A 177 -0.34 -10.89 -4.60
CA SER A 177 0.70 -10.02 -4.03
C SER A 177 0.84 -8.73 -4.83
N LEU A 178 0.45 -7.61 -4.24
CA LEU A 178 0.62 -6.27 -4.83
C LEU A 178 1.83 -5.60 -4.16
N ILE A 179 2.92 -5.48 -4.90
CA ILE A 179 4.20 -5.02 -4.36
C ILE A 179 4.49 -3.61 -4.88
N PRO A 180 4.41 -2.58 -4.01
CA PRO A 180 4.61 -1.19 -4.40
C PRO A 180 6.09 -0.84 -4.57
N TYR A 181 6.38 0.24 -5.30
CA TYR A 181 7.75 0.75 -5.49
C TYR A 181 7.73 2.29 -5.54
N GLY A 182 8.56 2.94 -4.72
CA GLY A 182 8.52 4.40 -4.58
C GLY A 182 7.14 4.88 -4.14
N SER A 183 6.52 5.79 -4.90
CA SER A 183 5.18 6.32 -4.63
C SER A 183 4.05 5.54 -5.32
N ARG A 184 4.38 4.42 -5.99
CA ARG A 184 3.46 3.69 -6.87
C ARG A 184 2.93 2.41 -6.24
N MET A 185 1.61 2.27 -6.23
CA MET A 185 0.90 1.07 -5.80
C MET A 185 0.20 0.42 -7.00
N PRO A 186 0.46 -0.86 -7.32
CA PRO A 186 -0.26 -1.56 -8.37
C PRO A 186 -1.60 -2.09 -7.86
N VAL A 187 -2.60 -2.08 -8.75
CA VAL A 187 -3.91 -2.73 -8.58
C VAL A 187 -4.20 -3.51 -9.86
N VAL A 188 -4.80 -4.69 -9.74
CA VAL A 188 -5.15 -5.53 -10.89
C VAL A 188 -6.65 -5.72 -10.96
N THR A 189 -7.20 -5.63 -12.16
CA THR A 189 -8.56 -6.06 -12.46
C THR A 189 -8.59 -6.97 -13.68
N PHE A 190 -9.63 -7.79 -13.76
CA PHE A 190 -10.00 -8.48 -14.99
C PHE A 190 -11.07 -7.66 -15.71
N ASP A 191 -10.85 -7.41 -17.01
CA ASP A 191 -11.70 -6.53 -17.81
C ASP A 191 -12.93 -7.27 -18.36
N ASP A 192 -12.93 -8.60 -18.31
CA ASP A 192 -13.99 -9.45 -18.84
C ASP A 192 -14.29 -10.66 -17.92
N PRO A 193 -15.53 -11.17 -17.93
CA PRO A 193 -15.92 -12.37 -17.16
C PRO A 193 -15.12 -13.63 -17.52
N GLY A 194 -14.55 -13.67 -18.72
CA GLY A 194 -13.75 -14.80 -19.19
C GLY A 194 -12.32 -14.82 -18.63
N CYS A 195 -11.90 -13.78 -17.88
CA CYS A 195 -10.51 -13.58 -17.48
C CYS A 195 -9.54 -13.70 -18.68
N THR A 196 -9.91 -13.14 -19.82
CA THR A 196 -9.08 -13.14 -21.05
C THR A 196 -8.29 -11.85 -21.21
N ARG A 197 -8.69 -10.81 -20.48
CA ARG A 197 -8.05 -9.50 -20.45
C ARG A 197 -7.94 -9.04 -19.00
N ALA A 198 -6.78 -8.50 -18.66
CA ALA A 198 -6.56 -7.84 -17.38
C ALA A 198 -6.00 -6.44 -17.62
N SER A 199 -6.22 -5.57 -16.66
CA SER A 199 -5.58 -4.26 -16.59
C SER A 199 -4.82 -4.14 -15.27
N VAL A 200 -3.62 -3.57 -15.34
CA VAL A 200 -2.92 -3.05 -14.17
C VAL A 200 -3.17 -1.56 -14.09
N TYR A 201 -3.69 -1.13 -12.94
CA TYR A 201 -3.85 0.26 -12.56
C TYR A 201 -2.73 0.64 -11.60
N VAL A 202 -2.00 1.70 -11.92
CA VAL A 202 -0.92 2.19 -11.06
C VAL A 202 -1.37 3.48 -10.40
N PHE A 203 -1.56 3.43 -9.08
CA PHE A 203 -1.83 4.60 -8.26
C PHE A 203 -0.50 5.24 -7.88
N ASP A 204 -0.29 6.49 -8.29
CA ASP A 204 0.90 7.26 -7.92
C ASP A 204 0.51 8.45 -7.04
N ILE A 205 1.07 8.48 -5.82
CA ILE A 205 0.84 9.53 -4.82
C ILE A 205 1.97 10.57 -4.78
N ASN A 206 2.90 10.55 -5.75
CA ASN A 206 3.97 11.53 -5.84
C ASN A 206 3.41 12.90 -6.24
N PRO A 207 3.55 13.94 -5.41
CA PRO A 207 2.94 15.25 -5.66
C PRO A 207 3.50 15.98 -6.88
N LEU A 208 4.70 15.63 -7.36
CA LEU A 208 5.27 16.17 -8.59
C LEU A 208 4.67 15.50 -9.83
N VAL A 209 4.56 14.16 -9.79
CA VAL A 209 3.94 13.37 -10.86
C VAL A 209 2.47 13.74 -11.02
N VAL A 210 1.74 13.86 -9.91
CA VAL A 210 0.32 14.27 -9.92
C VAL A 210 0.16 15.66 -10.54
N ARG A 211 0.98 16.64 -10.13
CA ARG A 211 0.95 17.99 -10.71
C ARG A 211 1.22 18.00 -12.21
N HIS A 212 2.21 17.22 -12.65
CA HIS A 212 2.54 17.09 -14.07
C HIS A 212 1.40 16.44 -14.86
N ALA A 213 0.80 15.38 -14.34
CA ALA A 213 -0.32 14.69 -14.98
C ALA A 213 -1.55 15.60 -15.12
N LEU A 214 -1.90 16.36 -14.07
CA LEU A 214 -3.00 17.32 -14.10
C LEU A 214 -2.77 18.43 -15.15
N HIS A 215 -1.54 18.94 -15.25
CA HIS A 215 -1.19 19.92 -16.28
C HIS A 215 -1.32 19.32 -17.69
N THR A 216 -0.89 18.06 -17.86
CA THR A 216 -0.99 17.36 -19.14
C THR A 216 -2.44 17.18 -19.58
N LEU A 217 -3.32 16.73 -18.66
CA LEU A 217 -4.76 16.58 -18.93
C LEU A 217 -5.43 17.91 -19.29
N ALA A 218 -5.07 18.99 -18.58
CA ALA A 218 -5.57 20.33 -18.90
C ALA A 218 -5.18 20.74 -20.33
N SER A 219 -3.94 20.45 -20.76
CA SER A 219 -3.48 20.75 -22.12
C SER A 219 -4.04 19.82 -23.21
N GLN A 220 -4.32 18.55 -22.90
CA GLN A 220 -4.88 17.57 -23.85
C GLN A 220 -6.36 17.83 -24.14
N SER A 221 -7.09 18.36 -23.17
CA SER A 221 -8.48 18.81 -23.35
C SER A 221 -8.60 19.88 -24.45
N GLU A 222 -7.50 20.56 -24.80
CA GLU A 222 -7.44 21.56 -25.87
C GLU A 222 -6.98 20.98 -27.23
N SER A 223 -6.31 19.82 -27.25
CA SER A 223 -5.63 19.30 -28.46
C SER A 223 -6.27 18.06 -29.12
N GLY A 224 -7.21 17.36 -28.45
CA GLY A 224 -8.06 16.33 -29.07
C GLY A 224 -7.37 15.05 -29.56
N GLU A 225 -6.07 14.86 -29.37
CA GLU A 225 -5.34 13.65 -29.77
C GLU A 225 -5.14 12.68 -28.59
N SER A 226 -5.74 11.49 -28.68
CA SER A 226 -5.59 10.40 -27.72
C SER A 226 -4.70 9.30 -28.29
N THR A 227 -3.44 9.23 -27.84
CA THR A 227 -2.51 8.13 -28.14
C THR A 227 -2.62 7.01 -27.11
N THR A 228 -2.75 5.77 -27.59
CA THR A 228 -3.30 4.59 -26.90
C THR A 228 -2.34 3.76 -26.05
N ALA A 229 -1.16 4.25 -25.67
CA ALA A 229 -0.15 3.41 -24.99
C ALA A 229 -0.20 3.46 -23.45
N THR A 230 -0.69 4.55 -22.84
CA THR A 230 -0.89 4.67 -21.38
C THR A 230 -1.91 5.77 -21.15
N ALA A 231 -3.12 5.41 -20.74
CA ALA A 231 -4.16 6.39 -20.47
C ALA A 231 -4.10 6.78 -18.99
N ILE A 232 -3.92 8.08 -18.74
CA ILE A 232 -4.26 8.65 -17.45
C ILE A 232 -5.77 8.45 -17.27
N VAL A 233 -6.17 7.88 -16.15
CA VAL A 233 -7.58 7.64 -15.83
C VAL A 233 -8.18 8.93 -15.25
N GLU A 234 -9.11 9.52 -16.00
CA GLU A 234 -9.81 10.74 -15.57
C GLU A 234 -10.88 10.46 -14.51
N ASP A 235 -11.68 9.41 -14.72
CA ASP A 235 -12.74 8.98 -13.79
C ASP A 235 -12.40 7.61 -13.19
N VAL A 236 -11.78 7.64 -12.01
CA VAL A 236 -11.34 6.44 -11.29
C VAL A 236 -12.53 5.62 -10.78
N GLU A 237 -13.60 6.27 -10.32
CA GLU A 237 -14.77 5.55 -9.78
C GLU A 237 -15.53 4.82 -10.90
N ALA A 238 -15.57 5.38 -12.11
CA ALA A 238 -16.17 4.70 -13.25
C ALA A 238 -15.43 3.43 -13.67
N VAL A 239 -14.09 3.40 -13.57
CA VAL A 239 -13.28 2.24 -13.99
C VAL A 239 -12.94 1.27 -12.86
N LEU A 240 -12.90 1.76 -11.62
CA LEU A 240 -12.54 1.02 -10.40
C LEU A 240 -13.53 1.33 -9.27
N PRO A 241 -14.82 0.96 -9.42
CA PRO A 241 -15.86 1.34 -8.49
C PRO A 241 -15.59 0.80 -7.09
N GLY A 242 -15.63 1.69 -6.09
CA GLY A 242 -15.42 1.35 -4.68
C GLY A 242 -14.01 0.92 -4.30
N VAL A 243 -13.02 1.08 -5.21
CA VAL A 243 -11.61 0.80 -4.90
C VAL A 243 -11.02 1.91 -4.03
N VAL A 244 -11.35 3.17 -4.28
CA VAL A 244 -10.85 4.29 -3.46
C VAL A 244 -11.81 4.53 -2.31
N ASP A 245 -11.31 4.53 -1.07
CA ASP A 245 -12.12 4.89 0.10
C ASP A 245 -12.28 6.42 0.16
N PRO A 246 -13.51 6.96 0.00
CA PRO A 246 -13.74 8.41 -0.01
C PRO A 246 -13.41 9.09 1.33
N GLU A 247 -13.39 8.36 2.45
CA GLU A 247 -13.02 8.92 3.76
C GLU A 247 -11.51 9.17 3.88
N ASN A 248 -10.71 8.55 3.02
CA ASN A 248 -9.25 8.55 3.08
C ASN A 248 -8.64 8.71 1.67
N SER A 249 -9.16 9.65 0.89
CA SER A 249 -8.73 9.92 -0.49
C SER A 249 -8.32 11.37 -0.75
N ALA A 250 -8.14 12.19 0.30
CA ALA A 250 -7.90 13.62 0.12
C ALA A 250 -6.45 13.96 -0.28
N ILE A 251 -5.52 13.01 -0.25
CA ILE A 251 -4.20 13.20 -0.86
C ILE A 251 -4.35 13.24 -2.39
N PRO A 252 -3.66 14.16 -3.11
CA PRO A 252 -3.62 14.13 -4.56
C PRO A 252 -2.95 12.84 -5.07
N PHE A 253 -3.56 12.19 -6.06
CA PHE A 253 -3.00 11.02 -6.74
C PHE A 253 -3.36 11.04 -8.23
N VAL A 254 -2.66 10.23 -9.02
CA VAL A 254 -2.97 9.94 -10.41
C VAL A 254 -3.02 8.44 -10.62
N VAL A 255 -3.87 7.99 -11.55
CA VAL A 255 -4.00 6.59 -11.91
C VAL A 255 -3.67 6.40 -13.38
N TYR A 256 -2.80 5.44 -13.66
CA TYR A 256 -2.46 5.01 -15.01
C TYR A 256 -3.06 3.64 -15.27
N ARG A 257 -3.62 3.42 -16.46
CA ARG A 257 -4.11 2.10 -16.88
C ARG A 257 -3.20 1.48 -17.93
N PHE A 258 -2.79 0.23 -17.68
CA PHE A 258 -2.03 -0.60 -18.60
C PHE A 258 -2.82 -1.87 -18.90
N GLY A 259 -3.25 -2.03 -20.16
CA GLY A 259 -3.87 -3.26 -20.62
C GLY A 259 -2.83 -4.37 -20.76
N ILE A 260 -3.12 -5.54 -20.18
CA ILE A 260 -2.24 -6.71 -20.24
C ILE A 260 -2.92 -7.81 -21.06
N PRO A 261 -2.32 -8.21 -22.19
CA PRO A 261 -2.79 -9.39 -22.89
C PRO A 261 -2.50 -10.61 -22.01
N LEU A 262 -3.56 -11.32 -21.62
CA LEU A 262 -3.38 -12.62 -20.97
C LEU A 262 -3.05 -13.65 -22.05
N PRO A 263 -2.10 -14.56 -21.80
CA PRO A 263 -1.72 -15.54 -22.80
C PRO A 263 -2.94 -16.40 -23.18
N ALA A 264 -3.14 -16.60 -24.49
CA ALA A 264 -4.17 -17.48 -25.02
C ALA A 264 -3.76 -18.93 -24.75
N VAL A 265 -4.29 -19.55 -23.70
CA VAL A 265 -3.83 -20.87 -23.24
C VAL A 265 -5.02 -21.81 -23.08
N GLU A 266 -4.83 -23.05 -23.53
CA GLU A 266 -5.78 -24.17 -23.46
C GLU A 266 -6.12 -24.64 -22.03
N ARG A 267 -5.41 -24.17 -21.00
CA ARG A 267 -5.59 -24.60 -19.61
C ARG A 267 -5.86 -23.43 -18.66
N PRO A 268 -6.87 -23.55 -17.76
CA PRO A 268 -7.32 -22.45 -16.89
C PRO A 268 -6.29 -22.02 -15.82
N THR A 269 -5.34 -22.88 -15.44
CA THR A 269 -4.37 -22.62 -14.37
C THR A 269 -3.33 -21.54 -14.68
N TRP A 270 -3.17 -21.13 -15.95
CA TRP A 270 -2.27 -20.03 -16.35
C TRP A 270 -2.93 -18.64 -16.37
N ARG A 271 -4.23 -18.55 -16.09
CA ARG A 271 -4.94 -17.26 -15.94
C ARG A 271 -4.81 -16.66 -14.54
N VAL A 272 -4.00 -17.28 -13.70
CA VAL A 272 -3.80 -16.87 -12.31
C VAL A 272 -2.69 -15.83 -12.25
N ILE A 273 -3.06 -14.57 -12.00
CA ILE A 273 -2.09 -13.54 -11.60
C ILE A 273 -1.79 -13.75 -10.12
N GLN A 274 -0.55 -14.03 -9.78
CA GLN A 274 -0.12 -14.22 -8.38
C GLN A 274 0.52 -12.96 -7.79
N ALA A 275 1.20 -12.17 -8.62
CA ALA A 275 1.87 -10.98 -8.15
C ALA A 275 1.93 -9.91 -9.23
N VAL A 276 1.84 -8.66 -8.80
CA VAL A 276 2.26 -7.49 -9.58
C VAL A 276 3.26 -6.71 -8.75
N ARG A 277 4.47 -6.59 -9.29
CA ARG A 277 5.60 -5.94 -8.63
C ARG A 277 5.98 -4.70 -9.39
N MET A 278 5.86 -3.54 -8.76
CA MET A 278 6.39 -2.31 -9.30
C MET A 278 7.92 -2.32 -9.23
N SER A 279 8.52 -1.56 -10.14
CA SER A 279 9.97 -1.32 -10.24
C SER A 279 10.18 0.12 -10.66
N MET A 280 11.43 0.60 -10.64
CA MET A 280 11.77 1.97 -11.00
C MET A 280 11.19 2.39 -12.36
N THR A 281 11.24 1.52 -13.36
CA THR A 281 10.87 1.83 -14.74
C THR A 281 9.54 1.22 -15.18
N GLY A 282 8.76 0.60 -14.28
CA GLY A 282 7.50 -0.03 -14.66
C GLY A 282 7.08 -1.13 -13.71
N PHE A 283 6.57 -2.25 -14.22
CA PHE A 283 6.08 -3.34 -13.38
C PHE A 283 6.27 -4.73 -14.01
N THR A 284 6.28 -5.74 -13.17
CA THR A 284 6.33 -7.16 -13.55
C THR A 284 5.10 -7.89 -13.02
N VAL A 285 4.47 -8.69 -13.88
CA VAL A 285 3.34 -9.54 -13.52
C VAL A 285 3.80 -10.99 -13.54
N THR A 286 3.58 -11.68 -12.43
CA THR A 286 3.83 -13.12 -12.31
C THR A 286 2.53 -13.87 -12.57
N PHE A 287 2.54 -14.73 -13.59
CA PHE A 287 1.45 -15.63 -13.93
C PHE A 287 1.77 -17.06 -13.52
N GLY A 288 0.75 -17.82 -13.11
CA GLY A 288 0.86 -19.25 -12.84
C GLY A 288 0.64 -19.59 -11.37
N LEU A 289 1.04 -20.81 -10.99
CA LEU A 289 1.05 -21.30 -9.60
C LEU A 289 2.30 -22.16 -9.38
N GLY A 290 3.17 -21.77 -8.45
CA GLY A 290 4.32 -22.57 -8.00
C GLY A 290 5.39 -22.78 -9.08
N LEU A 291 5.72 -24.04 -9.40
CA LEU A 291 6.84 -24.39 -10.30
C LEU A 291 6.64 -23.97 -11.78
N ARG A 292 5.53 -23.32 -12.12
CA ARG A 292 5.20 -22.87 -13.48
C ARG A 292 4.94 -21.37 -13.56
N GLU A 293 5.60 -20.63 -12.68
CA GLU A 293 5.55 -19.18 -12.66
C GLU A 293 6.30 -18.58 -13.85
N THR A 294 5.67 -17.62 -14.51
CA THR A 294 6.27 -16.85 -15.62
C THR A 294 6.10 -15.37 -15.38
N ASP A 295 7.21 -14.65 -15.44
CA ASP A 295 7.25 -13.20 -15.27
C ASP A 295 7.18 -12.49 -16.62
N HIS A 296 6.35 -11.46 -16.69
CA HIS A 296 6.28 -10.55 -17.83
C HIS A 296 6.45 -9.12 -17.33
N THR A 297 7.22 -8.30 -18.03
CA THR A 297 7.59 -6.96 -17.58
C THR A 297 7.11 -5.90 -18.58
N TRP A 298 6.57 -4.81 -18.04
CA TRP A 298 6.17 -3.62 -18.76
C TRP A 298 7.02 -2.44 -18.30
N THR A 299 7.45 -1.63 -19.25
CA THR A 299 8.13 -0.35 -18.99
C THR A 299 7.09 0.78 -19.09
N VAL A 300 7.16 1.74 -18.16
CA VAL A 300 6.24 2.87 -17.99
C VAL A 300 7.00 4.18 -18.07
#